data_AF-A0A9E6CTZ3-F1
#
_entry.id   AF-A0A9E6CTZ3-F1
#
_cell.length_a   1.000
_cell.length_b   1.000
_cell.length_c   1.000
_cell.angle_alpha   90.00
_cell.angle_beta   90.00
_cell.angle_gamma   90.00
#
_symmetry.space_group_name_H-M   'P 1'
#
loop_
_entity.id
_entity.type
_entity.pdbx_description
1 polymer ?
#
loop_
_entity_poly.entity_id
_entity_poly.type
_entity_poly.pdbx_seq_one_letter_code
_entity_poly.pdbx_strand_id
1 'polypeptide(L)' 'MASETQLTREEFDDLAQRLGVTGEPAYLDELYAQVRGVFIGTATIREIDVSAVEPDMAFIPRIN' A
#
# COMPACT_ATOMS: atom_id res chain seq x y z
N MET A 1 -5.35 -21.72 0.89
CA MET A 1 -4.68 -21.28 2.14
C MET A 1 -4.07 -19.94 1.82
N ALA A 2 -4.72 -18.85 2.25
CA ALA A 2 -4.31 -17.49 1.93
C ALA A 2 -2.98 -17.17 2.63
N SER A 3 -1.87 -17.44 1.94
CA SER A 3 -0.57 -16.81 2.22
C SER A 3 -0.61 -15.39 1.66
N GLU A 4 -1.59 -14.60 2.10
CA GLU A 4 -1.65 -13.19 1.76
C GLU A 4 -0.53 -12.51 2.54
N THR A 5 0.46 -12.00 1.82
CA THR A 5 1.57 -11.21 2.35
C THR A 5 0.99 -10.02 3.12
N GLN A 6 0.84 -10.16 4.44
CA GLN A 6 0.41 -9.07 5.29
C GLN A 6 1.57 -8.10 5.45
N LEU A 7 1.27 -6.80 5.37
CA LEU A 7 2.25 -5.77 5.68
C LEU A 7 2.76 -5.98 7.11
N THR A 8 4.06 -6.21 7.24
CA THR A 8 4.74 -6.30 8.53
C THR A 8 5.01 -4.90 9.09
N ARG A 9 5.30 -4.83 10.39
CA ARG A 9 5.68 -3.57 11.02
C ARG A 9 6.97 -2.98 10.43
N GLU A 10 7.97 -3.83 10.17
CA GLU A 10 9.25 -3.41 9.61
C GLU A 10 9.08 -2.80 8.20
N GLU A 11 8.28 -3.43 7.33
CA GLU A 11 7.96 -2.89 6.01
C GLU A 11 7.20 -1.56 6.09
N PHE A 12 6.30 -1.43 7.07
CA PHE A 12 5.61 -0.17 7.33
C PHE A 12 6.60 0.93 7.76
N ASP A 13 7.52 0.63 8.67
CA ASP A 13 8.49 1.62 9.16
C ASP A 13 9.44 2.08 8.04
N ASP A 14 9.92 1.17 7.17
CA ASP A 14 10.71 1.53 5.97
C ASP A 14 9.90 2.41 4.99
N LEU A 15 8.63 2.09 4.75
CA LEU A 15 7.75 2.90 3.91
C LEU A 15 7.52 4.30 4.50
N ALA A 16 7.23 4.38 5.81
CA ALA A 16 7.04 5.64 6.50
C ALA A 16 8.29 6.52 6.39
N GLN A 17 9.47 5.93 6.58
CA GLN A 17 10.74 6.64 6.43
C GLN A 17 10.95 7.15 4.99
N ARG A 18 10.74 6.31 3.98
CA ARG A 18 10.90 6.69 2.56
C ARG A 18 9.96 7.80 2.12
N LEU A 19 8.77 7.85 2.68
CA LEU A 19 7.75 8.85 2.40
C LEU A 19 7.86 10.10 3.30
N GLY A 20 8.81 10.13 4.24
CA GLY A 20 8.99 11.23 5.18
C GLY A 20 7.84 11.37 6.17
N VAL A 21 7.11 10.29 6.45
CA VAL A 21 6.05 10.25 7.45
C VAL A 21 6.68 10.09 8.83
N THR A 22 6.51 11.10 9.67
CA THR A 22 7.07 11.15 11.03
C THR A 22 5.99 11.49 12.05
N GLY A 23 6.13 11.03 13.30
CA GLY A 23 5.24 11.38 14.40
C GLY A 23 5.59 10.64 15.68
N GLU A 24 4.80 10.88 16.73
CA GLU A 24 4.93 10.16 17.99
C GLU A 24 4.68 8.64 17.79
N PRO A 25 5.30 7.76 18.59
CA PRO A 25 5.14 6.31 18.44
C PRO A 25 3.68 5.84 18.40
N ALA A 26 2.83 6.41 19.27
CA ALA A 26 1.40 6.07 19.33
C ALA A 26 0.66 6.40 18.01
N TYR A 27 1.03 7.51 17.36
CA TYR A 27 0.48 7.87 16.06
C TYR A 27 0.90 6.87 14.98
N LEU A 28 2.17 6.46 14.96
CA LEU A 28 2.68 5.49 14.00
C LEU A 28 2.07 4.10 14.20
N ASP A 29 1.77 3.72 15.45
CA ASP A 29 1.09 2.47 15.76
C ASP A 29 -0.36 2.45 15.23
N GLU A 30 -1.10 3.53 15.43
CA GLU A 30 -2.44 3.68 14.86
C GLU A 30 -2.42 3.70 13.33
N LEU A 31 -1.46 4.42 12.75
CA LEU A 31 -1.28 4.49 11.30
C LEU A 31 -0.95 3.11 10.70
N TYR A 32 -0.06 2.34 11.35
CA TYR A 32 0.24 0.98 10.95
C TYR A 32 -1.00 0.09 10.92
N ALA A 33 -1.85 0.16 11.95
CA ALA A 33 -3.10 -0.61 11.99
C ALA A 33 -4.03 -0.28 10.81
N GLN A 34 -4.14 1.01 10.46
CA GLN A 34 -4.95 1.46 9.33
C GLN A 34 -4.37 1.00 7.99
N VAL A 35 -3.07 1.21 7.75
CA VAL A 35 -2.40 0.82 6.50
C VAL A 35 -2.46 -0.69 6.31
N ARG A 36 -2.26 -1.47 7.38
CA ARG A 36 -2.41 -2.93 7.33
C ARG A 36 -3.83 -3.35 6.92
N GLY A 37 -4.85 -2.64 7.40
CA GLY A 37 -6.24 -2.85 6.96
C GLY A 37 -6.43 -2.64 5.45
N VAL A 38 -5.83 -1.58 4.89
CA VAL A 38 -5.85 -1.32 3.44
C VAL A 38 -5.14 -2.43 2.66
N PHE A 39 -3.97 -2.90 3.11
CA PHE A 39 -3.22 -3.99 2.47
C PHE A 39 -4.03 -5.28 2.39
N ILE A 40 -4.78 -5.63 3.44
CA ILE A 40 -5.67 -6.81 3.42
C ILE A 40 -6.72 -6.67 2.30
N GLY A 41 -7.30 -5.47 2.12
CA GLY A 41 -8.24 -5.21 1.04
C GLY A 41 -7.66 -5.41 -0.37
N THR A 42 -6.34 -5.25 -0.55
CA THR A 42 -5.68 -5.41 -1.86
C THR A 42 -5.65 -6.84 -2.38
N ALA A 43 -5.89 -7.85 -1.53
CA ALA A 43 -5.98 -9.24 -1.97
C ALA A 43 -7.03 -9.40 -3.09
N THR A 44 -8.18 -8.74 -2.94
CA THR A 44 -9.25 -8.72 -3.95
C THR A 44 -8.83 -8.10 -5.27
N ILE A 45 -7.89 -7.13 -5.25
CA ILE A 45 -7.35 -6.50 -6.47
C ILE A 45 -6.44 -7.47 -7.22
N ARG A 46 -5.66 -8.28 -6.50
CA ARG A 46 -4.76 -9.28 -7.10
C ARG A 46 -5.50 -10.39 -7.84
N GLU A 47 -6.74 -10.64 -7.48
CA GLU A 47 -7.60 -11.67 -8.10
C GLU A 47 -8.28 -11.19 -9.38
N ILE A 48 -8.19 -9.89 -9.71
CA ILE A 48 -8.76 -9.34 -10.94
C ILE A 48 -7.95 -9.85 -12.14
N ASP A 49 -8.60 -10.58 -13.04
CA ASP A 49 -8.00 -10.99 -14.32
C ASP A 49 -7.90 -9.77 -15.26
N VAL A 50 -6.66 -9.33 -15.48
CA VAL A 50 -6.32 -8.22 -16.37
C VAL A 50 -5.52 -8.69 -17.59
N SER A 51 -5.49 -10.00 -17.87
CA SER A 51 -4.66 -10.59 -18.94
C SER A 51 -4.95 -10.05 -20.35
N ALA A 52 -6.17 -9.57 -20.58
CA ALA A 52 -6.63 -9.01 -21.86
C ALA A 52 -6.89 -7.49 -21.81
N VAL A 53 -6.45 -6.81 -20.76
CA VAL A 53 -6.72 -5.39 -20.53
C VAL A 53 -5.41 -4.62 -20.54
N GLU A 54 -5.29 -3.63 -21.44
CA GLU A 54 -4.18 -2.68 -21.37
C GLU A 54 -4.38 -1.73 -20.19
N PRO A 55 -3.33 -1.42 -19.39
CA PRO A 55 -3.41 -0.41 -18.35
C PRO A 55 -3.83 0.94 -18.93
N ASP A 56 -4.85 1.57 -18.35
CA ASP A 56 -5.20 2.93 -18.71
C ASP A 56 -4.09 3.89 -18.23
N MET A 57 -3.39 4.51 -19.18
CA MET A 57 -2.23 5.38 -18.92
C MET A 57 -2.64 6.81 -18.52
N ALA A 58 -3.83 6.99 -17.95
CA ALA A 58 -4.39 8.28 -17.60
C ALA A 58 -3.76 8.95 -16.36
N PHE A 59 -2.44 9.19 -16.32
CA PHE A 59 -1.84 10.40 -15.72
C PHE A 59 -0.31 10.46 -15.90
N ILE A 60 0.15 11.26 -16.85
CA ILE A 60 1.44 11.96 -16.71
C ILE A 60 1.08 13.45 -16.81
N PRO A 61 1.18 14.24 -15.71
CA PRO A 61 1.06 15.67 -15.83
C PRO A 61 2.16 16.14 -16.78
N ARG A 62 1.79 16.77 -17.91
CA ARG A 62 2.76 17.46 -18.75
C ARG A 62 3.28 18.64 -17.94
N ILE A 63 4.53 18.54 -17.50
CA ILE A 63 5.27 19.63 -16.88
C ILE A 63 5.57 20.60 -18.03
N ASN A 64 4.85 21.72 -18.08
CA ASN A 64 5.29 22.92 -18.79
C ASN A 64 6.01 23.83 -17.80
#